data_AF-A0A9D6F897-F1
#
_entry.id   AF-A0A9D6F897-F1
#
_cell.length_a   1.000
_cell.length_b   1.000
_cell.length_c   1.000
_cell.angle_alpha   90.00
_cell.angle_beta   90.00
_cell.angle_gamma   90.00
#
_symmetry.space_group_name_H-M   'P 1'
#
loop_
_entity.id
_entity.type
_entity.pdbx_description
1 polymer ?
#
loop_
_entity_poly.entity_id
_entity_poly.type
_entity_poly.pdbx_seq_one_letter_code
_entity_poly.pdbx_strand_id
1 'polypeptide(L)'
;MASGLTKRTAAWKLEKEGILLQRIIVLFDRQQGDGLLAEGFKLHAIFYLTDVVDFLRANHLIHSKDHQRILEFLRSRRFDLATQTK
;
A
#
# COMPACT_ATOMS: atom_id res chain seq x y z
N MET A 1 0.26 1.36 -0.55
CA MET A 1 -0.80 0.31 -0.61
C MET A 1 -0.70 -0.43 -1.93
N ALA A 2 -1.66 -1.29 -2.30
CA ALA A 2 -2.01 -1.51 -3.71
C ALA A 2 -2.53 -0.19 -4.36
N SER A 3 -3.07 -0.24 -5.58
CA SER A 3 -3.55 0.93 -6.36
C SER A 3 -4.53 1.88 -5.65
N GLY A 4 -5.06 1.53 -4.47
CA GLY A 4 -5.95 2.38 -3.67
C GLY A 4 -7.38 2.50 -4.20
N LEU A 5 -7.64 2.00 -5.41
CA LEU A 5 -8.91 2.18 -6.14
C LEU A 5 -10.14 1.72 -5.34
N THR A 6 -10.08 0.55 -4.70
CA THR A 6 -11.23 0.03 -3.92
C THR A 6 -11.52 0.88 -2.68
N LYS A 7 -10.49 1.50 -2.10
CA LYS A 7 -10.61 2.42 -0.96
C LYS A 7 -11.16 3.78 -1.39
N ARG A 8 -10.72 4.29 -2.54
CA ARG A 8 -11.26 5.51 -3.15
C ARG A 8 -12.76 5.38 -3.40
N THR A 9 -13.18 4.29 -4.04
CA THR A 9 -14.59 4.02 -4.31
C THR A 9 -15.42 3.93 -3.03
N ALA A 10 -14.87 3.32 -1.96
CA ALA A 10 -15.55 3.27 -0.67
C ALA A 10 -15.66 4.65 -0.01
N ALA A 11 -14.59 5.45 -0.06
CA ALA A 11 -14.57 6.81 0.46
C ALA A 11 -15.64 7.69 -0.20
N TRP A 12 -15.71 7.68 -1.53
CA TRP A 12 -16.71 8.45 -2.27
C TRP A 12 -18.15 8.02 -1.96
N LYS A 13 -18.38 6.73 -1.71
CA LYS A 13 -19.72 6.26 -1.30
C LYS A 13 -20.12 6.85 0.06
N LEU A 14 -19.19 6.90 1.02
CA LEU A 14 -19.45 7.50 2.33
C LEU A 14 -19.73 9.01 2.21
N GLU A 15 -18.91 9.72 1.44
CA GLU A 15 -19.06 11.17 1.24
C GLU A 15 -20.39 11.53 0.57
N LYS A 16 -20.86 10.72 -0.39
CA LYS A 16 -22.17 10.91 -1.04
C LYS A 16 -23.35 10.79 -0.07
N GLU A 17 -23.20 9.99 0.98
CA GLU A 17 -24.20 9.84 2.04
C GLU A 17 -24.04 10.90 3.16
N GLY A 18 -23.17 11.90 2.96
CA GLY A 18 -22.87 12.93 3.95
C GLY A 18 -22.02 12.43 5.13
N ILE A 19 -21.42 11.24 5.02
CA ILE A 19 -20.56 10.67 6.06
C ILE A 19 -19.13 11.17 5.88
N LEU A 20 -18.64 11.92 6.86
CA LEU A 20 -17.29 12.47 6.85
C LEU A 20 -16.25 11.37 7.10
N LEU A 21 -15.41 11.11 6.10
CA LEU A 21 -14.28 10.19 6.24
C LEU A 21 -13.08 10.90 6.89
N GLN A 22 -12.73 10.49 8.11
CA GLN A 22 -11.57 11.09 8.79
C GLN A 22 -10.24 10.45 8.40
N ARG A 23 -10.18 9.11 8.33
CA ARG A 23 -8.96 8.33 8.14
C ARG A 23 -9.24 6.97 7.50
N ILE A 24 -8.24 6.44 6.81
CA ILE A 24 -8.22 5.06 6.32
C ILE A 24 -7.12 4.32 7.08
N ILE A 25 -7.47 3.21 7.73
CA ILE A 25 -6.53 2.38 8.48
C ILE A 25 -6.37 1.04 7.75
N VAL A 26 -5.13 0.59 7.60
CA VAL A 26 -4.79 -0.60 6.83
C VAL A 26 -3.77 -1.43 7.58
N LEU A 27 -3.93 -2.75 7.54
CA LEU A 27 -3.01 -3.64 8.25
C LEU A 27 -1.63 -3.63 7.59
N PHE A 28 -1.58 -3.76 6.26
CA PHE A 28 -0.33 -3.78 5.50
C PHE A 28 -0.27 -2.66 4.46
N ASP A 29 0.81 -1.90 4.50
CA ASP A 29 1.20 -0.99 3.42
C ASP A 29 2.31 -1.60 2.56
N ARG A 30 1.96 -1.94 1.33
CA ARG A 30 2.90 -2.46 0.33
C ARG A 30 3.80 -1.39 -0.30
N GLN A 31 3.57 -0.10 0.00
CA GLN A 31 4.35 1.04 -0.52
C GLN A 31 4.43 1.15 -2.06
N GLN A 32 3.43 0.61 -2.77
CA GLN A 32 3.34 0.56 -4.23
C GLN A 32 2.30 1.53 -4.83
N GLY A 33 1.83 2.52 -4.07
CA GLY A 33 0.83 3.47 -4.55
C GLY A 33 0.68 4.64 -3.60
N ASP A 34 0.66 5.84 -4.19
CA ASP A 34 0.56 7.16 -3.55
C ASP A 34 -0.80 7.84 -3.77
N GLY A 35 -1.61 7.35 -4.71
CA GLY A 35 -2.85 8.01 -5.16
C GLY A 35 -3.79 8.47 -4.04
N LEU A 36 -4.02 7.66 -2.99
CA LEU A 36 -4.89 8.08 -1.89
C LEU A 36 -4.30 9.20 -1.03
N LEU A 37 -2.98 9.20 -0.81
CA LEU A 37 -2.31 10.28 -0.08
C LEU A 37 -2.30 11.57 -0.91
N ALA A 38 -2.04 11.45 -2.22
CA ALA A 38 -2.11 12.57 -3.16
C ALA A 38 -3.52 13.18 -3.27
N GLU A 39 -4.56 12.37 -3.08
CA GLU A 39 -5.96 12.79 -3.04
C GLU A 39 -6.38 13.40 -1.68
N GLY A 40 -5.47 13.50 -0.71
CA GLY A 40 -5.72 14.13 0.58
C GLY A 40 -6.28 13.19 1.65
N PHE A 41 -6.43 11.89 1.38
CA PHE A 41 -6.84 10.94 2.40
C PHE A 41 -5.74 10.75 3.46
N LYS A 42 -6.14 10.74 4.74
CA LYS A 42 -5.25 10.40 5.86
C LYS A 42 -5.14 8.89 6.00
N LEU A 43 -4.12 8.30 5.39
CA LEU A 43 -3.84 6.87 5.45
C LEU A 43 -2.90 6.52 6.61
N HIS A 44 -3.24 5.47 7.37
CA HIS A 44 -2.44 4.91 8.46
C HIS A 44 -2.23 3.42 8.24
N ALA A 45 -0.98 2.98 8.30
CA ALA A 45 -0.61 1.58 8.18
C ALA A 45 -0.07 1.07 9.51
N ILE A 46 -0.45 -0.16 9.89
CA ILE A 46 0.12 -0.81 11.08
C ILE A 46 1.49 -1.41 10.76
N PHE A 47 1.64 -2.02 9.58
CA PHE A 47 2.90 -2.61 9.14
C PHE A 47 3.24 -2.18 7.71
N TYR A 48 4.52 -1.94 7.44
CA TYR A 48 5.04 -1.95 6.08
C TYR A 48 5.36 -3.38 5.66
N LEU A 49 5.08 -3.71 4.40
CA LEU A 49 5.35 -5.05 3.89
C LEU A 49 6.85 -5.38 3.89
N THR A 50 7.72 -4.39 3.74
CA THR A 50 9.18 -4.55 3.85
C THR A 50 9.58 -5.05 5.23
N ASP A 51 9.00 -4.48 6.28
CA ASP A 51 9.34 -4.83 7.66
C ASP A 51 8.91 -6.26 7.98
N VAL A 52 7.78 -6.69 7.42
CA VAL A 52 7.30 -8.07 7.52
C VAL A 52 8.27 -9.02 6.82
N VAL A 53 8.72 -8.67 5.62
CA VAL A 53 9.65 -9.50 4.85
C VAL A 53 11.02 -9.59 5.55
N ASP A 54 11.50 -8.50 6.15
CA ASP A 54 12.70 -8.49 6.99
C ASP A 54 12.53 -9.37 8.23
N PHE A 55 11.38 -9.30 8.92
CA PHE A 55 11.05 -10.16 10.05
C PHE A 55 11.07 -11.65 9.67
N LEU A 56 10.45 -12.02 8.54
CA LEU A 56 10.43 -13.40 8.07
C LEU A 56 11.85 -13.91 7.78
N ARG A 57 12.71 -13.06 7.21
CA ARG A 57 14.11 -13.41 6.94
C ARG A 57 14.91 -13.58 8.23
N ALA A 58 14.73 -12.69 9.20
CA ALA A 58 15.40 -12.74 10.50
C ALA A 58 15.04 -14.01 11.29
N ASN A 59 13.82 -14.52 11.13
CA ASN A 59 13.35 -15.75 11.77
C ASN A 59 13.58 -17.01 10.94
N HIS A 60 14.39 -16.94 9.88
CA HIS A 60 14.70 -18.06 8.98
C HIS A 60 13.47 -18.70 8.31
N LEU A 61 12.34 -17.98 8.24
CA LEU A 61 11.11 -18.44 7.57
C LEU A 61 11.18 -18.29 6.05
N ILE A 62 12.12 -17.48 5.56
CA ILE A 62 12.46 -17.36 4.13
C ILE A 62 13.96 -17.30 3.94
N HIS A 63 14.44 -17.74 2.77
CA HIS A 63 15.85 -17.66 2.40
C HIS A 63 16.24 -16.25 1.93
N SER A 64 17.54 -15.92 1.99
CA SER A 64 18.05 -14.61 1.51
C SER A 64 17.69 -14.35 0.05
N LYS A 65 17.68 -15.40 -0.79
CA LYS A 65 17.33 -15.27 -2.22
C LYS A 65 15.88 -14.83 -2.42
N ASP A 66 14.97 -15.39 -1.64
CA ASP A 66 13.54 -15.05 -1.74
C ASP A 66 13.27 -13.67 -1.15
N HIS A 67 13.91 -13.35 -0.02
CA HIS A 67 13.88 -12.00 0.58
C HIS A 67 14.29 -10.93 -0.44
N GLN A 68 15.44 -11.11 -1.09
CA GLN A 68 15.93 -10.18 -2.11
C GLN A 68 14.96 -10.08 -3.30
N ARG A 69 14.49 -11.22 -3.82
CA ARG A 69 13.54 -11.24 -4.94
C ARG A 69 12.24 -10.51 -4.61
N ILE A 70 11.74 -10.65 -3.38
CA ILE A 70 10.52 -9.96 -2.92
C ILE A 70 10.78 -8.45 -2.83
N LEU A 71 11.89 -8.02 -2.24
CA LEU A 71 12.23 -6.59 -2.15
C LEU A 71 12.40 -5.94 -3.53
N GLU A 72 13.04 -6.63 -4.47
CA GLU A 72 13.17 -6.17 -5.86
C GLU A 72 11.81 -6.03 -6.53
N PHE A 73 10.91 -7.02 -6.36
CA PHE A 73 9.54 -6.96 -6.86
C PHE A 73 8.74 -5.79 -6.27
N LEU A 74 8.90 -5.51 -4.98
CA LEU A 74 8.20 -4.40 -4.33
C LEU A 74 8.69 -3.05 -4.84
N ARG A 75 10.00 -2.91 -5.08
CA ARG A 75 10.62 -1.67 -5.61
C ARG A 75 10.24 -1.40 -7.06
N SER A 76 10.25 -2.40 -7.94
CA SER A 76 9.96 -2.20 -9.37
C SER A 76 8.54 -1.71 -9.64
N ARG A 77 7.58 -2.12 -8.81
CA ARG A 77 6.16 -1.72 -8.89
C ARG A 77 5.84 -0.37 -8.28
N ARG A 78 6.82 0.36 -7.73
CA ARG A 78 6.61 1.68 -7.13
C ARG A 78 6.29 2.77 -8.18
N PHE A 79 6.60 2.52 -9.47
CA PHE A 79 6.48 3.51 -10.55
C PHE A 79 5.43 3.20 -11.63
N ASP A 80 4.91 1.98 -11.72
CA ASP A 80 4.01 1.56 -12.82
C ASP A 80 2.64 2.29 -12.86
N LEU A 81 2.28 3.03 -11.82
CA LEU A 81 1.01 3.79 -11.77
C LEU A 81 1.13 5.23 -12.27
N ALA A 82 2.34 5.77 -12.44
CA ALA A 82 2.54 7.12 -12.96
C ALA A 82 2.37 7.22 -14.49
N THR A 83 2.40 6.08 -15.20
CA THR A 83 2.44 6.04 -16.67
C THR A 83 1.14 5.63 -17.36
N GLN A 84 0.04 5.41 -16.60
CA GLN A 84 -1.26 5.00 -17.18
C GLN A 84 -2.32 6.12 -17.19
N THR A 85 -1.91 7.36 -17.43
CA THR A 85 -2.85 8.43 -17.82
C THR A 85 -2.48 8.95 -19.20
N LYS A 86 -3.01 8.28 -20.22
CA LYS A 86 -3.32 8.84 -21.54
C LYS A 86 -4.69 8.35 -21.95
#